data_AF-A0A9P4R9T7-F1
#
_entry.id   AF-A0A9P4R9T7-F1
#
_cell.length_a   1.000
_cell.length_b   1.000
_cell.length_c   1.000
_cell.angle_alpha   90.00
_cell.angle_beta   90.00
_cell.angle_gamma   90.00
#
_symmetry.space_group_name_H-M   'P 1'
#
loop_
_entity.id
_entity.type
_entity.pdbx_description
1 polymer ?
#
loop_
_entity_poly.entity_id
_entity_poly.type
_entity_poly.pdbx_seq_one_letter_code
_entity_poly.pdbx_strand_id
1 'polypeptide(L)'
;MAKLVDLPLELLVLLYLCLDSIDDVHHLARACQATYRAIQMGKTYVTVMRSVIRTSPAHRFDIQLCRLLVLHRQIAAHLANGGAPLPPTQLPPPGSTMTYQNLNDWERHLLWSVADKAYLADRESYEAVLNDERVYDILARWQGVRELQHVWLSKETGKEDHLSVSFTGQAEQLAHAFERVQQTANEDGESRYSNAVRYASFNDAQVGRFYAATTRIWIMNEIRWVLAHLSYPQRLCRYHTMLVELCMNRLQEQTKTPLLDHLDMLSMYSFLYQHLLPLHLPALADQCSSKLPLTYSSDVNNNPRRAASFLQLCLLAGQTYLQPPDLIELAIRNKRSHRAPFPSPHPSQSTLDHIQPSRILPFPPGLNLLPSLAPQFYLLTTIGLQHVHIMQRSSVTQIRLNPITPSDPQAHLWAIPDFLEDYLEKRAIGQFDTHADHSKQDISNVWTKNWEEIRWSIWWWADSDDKARAKMERWREE
;
A
#
# COMPACT_ATOMS: atom_id res chain seq x y z
N MET A 1 30.60 3.42 -40.77
CA MET A 1 29.62 3.08 -39.72
C MET A 1 28.70 4.27 -39.54
N ALA A 2 27.40 4.10 -39.73
CA ALA A 2 26.43 5.15 -39.43
C ALA A 2 26.41 5.38 -37.91
N LYS A 3 26.52 6.63 -37.47
CA LYS A 3 26.40 6.98 -36.06
C LYS A 3 24.94 7.27 -35.75
N LEU A 4 24.52 7.04 -34.50
CA LEU A 4 23.17 7.38 -34.04
C LEU A 4 22.80 8.85 -34.33
N VAL A 5 23.79 9.75 -34.27
CA VAL A 5 23.64 11.18 -34.56
C VAL A 5 23.39 11.52 -36.03
N ASP A 6 23.65 10.58 -36.94
CA ASP A 6 23.45 10.75 -38.37
C ASP A 6 22.02 10.35 -38.80
N LEU A 7 21.21 9.81 -37.87
CA LEU A 7 19.83 9.42 -38.14
C LEU A 7 18.91 10.64 -38.23
N PRO A 8 17.96 10.65 -39.19
CA PRO A 8 16.84 11.58 -39.19
C PRO A 8 16.06 11.57 -37.86
N LEU A 9 15.48 12.71 -37.49
CA LEU A 9 14.75 12.88 -36.24
C LEU A 9 13.59 11.88 -36.13
N GLU A 10 12.92 11.57 -37.24
CA GLU A 10 11.83 10.60 -37.31
C GLU A 10 12.28 9.20 -36.91
N LEU A 11 13.48 8.78 -37.33
CA LEU A 11 14.05 7.49 -36.94
C LEU A 11 14.46 7.49 -35.47
N LEU A 12 14.98 8.59 -34.94
CA LEU A 12 15.25 8.73 -33.51
C LEU A 12 13.97 8.61 -32.68
N VAL A 13 12.87 9.22 -33.12
CA VAL A 13 11.56 9.07 -32.44
C VAL A 13 11.07 7.63 -32.48
N LEU A 14 11.24 6.91 -33.60
CA LEU A 14 10.91 5.49 -33.66
C LEU A 14 11.74 4.66 -32.68
N LEU A 15 13.04 4.95 -32.51
CA LEU A 15 13.86 4.29 -31.50
C LEU A 15 13.34 4.54 -30.08
N TYR A 16 12.96 5.77 -29.76
CA TYR A 16 12.34 6.10 -28.47
C TYR A 16 11.05 5.33 -28.21
N LEU A 17 10.21 5.15 -29.24
CA LEU A 17 8.94 4.41 -29.12
C LEU A 17 9.13 2.90 -28.89
N CYS A 18 10.34 2.38 -29.18
CA CYS A 18 10.73 0.99 -28.94
C CYS A 18 11.41 0.77 -27.59
N LEU A 19 11.61 1.81 -26.76
CA LEU A 19 12.17 1.64 -25.42
C LEU A 19 11.10 1.13 -24.45
N ASP A 20 11.54 0.35 -23.46
CA ASP A 20 10.64 -0.34 -22.51
C ASP A 20 10.65 0.26 -21.09
N SER A 21 11.46 1.29 -20.85
CA SER A 21 11.53 1.99 -19.57
C SER A 21 11.62 3.51 -19.70
N ILE A 22 11.08 4.22 -18.71
CA ILE A 22 11.17 5.68 -18.61
C ILE A 22 12.64 6.11 -18.51
N ASP A 23 13.44 5.33 -17.80
CA ASP A 23 14.82 5.64 -17.53
C ASP A 23 15.66 5.53 -18.81
N ASP A 24 15.43 4.53 -19.65
CA ASP A 24 16.09 4.42 -20.96
C ASP A 24 15.80 5.62 -21.85
N VAL A 25 14.56 6.12 -21.84
CA VAL A 25 14.19 7.34 -22.57
C VAL A 25 15.02 8.52 -22.06
N HIS A 26 15.09 8.71 -20.74
CA HIS A 26 15.89 9.80 -20.14
C HIS A 26 17.40 9.60 -20.34
N HIS A 27 17.90 8.37 -20.35
CA HIS A 27 19.31 8.06 -20.61
C HIS A 27 19.67 8.37 -22.07
N LEU A 28 18.87 7.90 -23.03
CA LEU A 28 19.07 8.17 -24.45
C LEU A 28 18.99 9.67 -24.76
N ALA A 29 18.05 10.39 -24.12
CA ALA A 29 17.93 11.84 -24.25
C ALA A 29 19.14 12.62 -23.71
N ARG A 30 19.83 12.08 -22.71
CA ARG A 30 21.05 12.68 -22.15
C ARG A 30 22.32 12.34 -22.93
N ALA A 31 22.26 11.37 -23.85
CA ALA A 31 23.45 10.89 -24.57
C ALA A 31 24.05 11.94 -25.53
N CYS A 32 23.23 12.71 -26.25
CA CYS A 32 23.71 13.78 -27.14
C CYS A 32 22.62 14.81 -27.48
N GLN A 33 23.02 15.91 -28.11
CA GLN A 33 22.08 16.98 -28.49
C GLN A 33 21.04 16.53 -29.53
N ALA A 34 21.39 15.64 -30.46
CA ALA A 34 20.47 15.15 -31.48
C ALA A 34 19.31 14.35 -30.87
N THR A 35 19.62 13.41 -29.96
CA THR A 35 18.62 12.60 -29.26
C THR A 35 17.76 13.45 -28.34
N TYR A 36 18.36 14.42 -27.63
CA TYR A 36 17.61 15.39 -26.83
C TYR A 36 16.62 16.20 -27.69
N ARG A 37 17.06 16.73 -28.84
CA ARG A 37 16.19 17.49 -29.74
C ARG A 37 15.02 16.66 -30.24
N ALA A 38 15.23 15.37 -30.55
CA ALA A 38 14.16 14.49 -31.03
C ALA A 38 12.98 14.41 -30.06
N ILE A 39 13.23 14.33 -28.75
CA ILE A 39 12.15 14.25 -27.75
C ILE A 39 11.53 15.61 -27.41
N GLN A 40 12.25 16.71 -27.63
CA GLN A 40 11.75 18.07 -27.35
C GLN A 40 10.78 18.61 -28.40
N MET A 41 10.58 17.90 -29.52
CA MET A 41 9.69 18.37 -30.59
C MET A 41 8.22 18.23 -30.19
N GLY A 42 7.54 19.36 -29.96
CA GLY A 42 6.09 19.38 -29.76
C GLY A 42 5.62 18.43 -28.65
N LYS A 43 4.76 17.47 -29.00
CA LYS A 43 4.21 16.45 -28.07
C LYS A 43 5.02 15.14 -28.02
N THR A 44 6.15 15.06 -28.73
CA THR A 44 6.90 13.80 -28.88
C THR A 44 7.28 13.16 -27.55
N TYR A 45 7.79 13.94 -26.57
CA TYR A 45 8.11 13.41 -25.24
C TYR A 45 6.94 12.67 -24.61
N VAL A 46 5.76 13.29 -24.61
CA VAL A 46 4.57 12.71 -23.98
C VAL A 46 4.08 11.48 -24.77
N THR A 47 4.15 11.53 -26.10
CA THR A 47 3.84 10.37 -26.96
C THR A 47 4.77 9.19 -26.69
N VAL A 48 6.07 9.44 -26.53
CA VAL A 48 7.06 8.41 -26.19
C VAL A 48 6.76 7.84 -24.81
N MET A 49 6.59 8.67 -23.79
CA MET A 49 6.32 8.21 -22.43
C MET A 49 5.01 7.44 -22.33
N ARG A 50 3.96 7.88 -23.05
CA ARG A 50 2.70 7.16 -23.20
C ARG A 50 2.90 5.76 -23.81
N SER A 51 3.79 5.63 -24.81
CA SER A 51 4.13 4.33 -25.38
C SER A 51 4.82 3.42 -24.37
N VAL A 52 5.81 3.93 -23.65
CA VAL A 52 6.55 3.19 -22.61
C VAL A 52 5.62 2.72 -21.48
N ILE A 53 4.79 3.62 -20.95
CA ILE A 53 3.83 3.31 -19.88
C ILE A 53 2.86 2.21 -20.32
N ARG A 54 2.49 2.19 -21.60
CA ARG A 54 1.59 1.18 -22.17
C ARG A 54 2.23 -0.21 -22.25
N THR A 55 3.49 -0.29 -22.68
CA THR A 55 4.14 -1.57 -22.99
C THR A 55 4.88 -2.16 -21.79
N SER A 56 5.41 -1.30 -20.92
CA SER A 56 6.25 -1.73 -19.81
C SER A 56 5.47 -2.50 -18.76
N PRO A 57 5.96 -3.67 -18.30
CA PRO A 57 5.34 -4.41 -17.19
C PRO A 57 5.36 -3.62 -15.88
N ALA A 58 6.27 -2.66 -15.69
CA ALA A 58 6.34 -1.84 -14.48
C ALA A 58 5.05 -1.03 -14.25
N HIS A 59 4.45 -0.53 -15.34
CA HIS A 59 3.33 0.41 -15.31
C HIS A 59 1.95 -0.24 -15.44
N ARG A 60 1.87 -1.58 -15.35
CA ARG A 60 0.65 -2.37 -15.61
C ARG A 60 -0.56 -2.02 -14.72
N PHE A 61 -0.32 -1.33 -13.60
CA PHE A 61 -1.34 -0.94 -12.63
C PHE A 61 -1.59 0.58 -12.60
N ASP A 62 -0.83 1.38 -13.34
CA ASP A 62 -0.85 2.84 -13.19
C ASP A 62 -2.16 3.48 -13.60
N ILE A 63 -2.83 2.95 -14.63
CA ILE A 63 -4.09 3.49 -15.14
C ILE A 63 -5.19 3.32 -14.09
N GLN A 64 -5.27 2.15 -13.46
CA GLN A 64 -6.22 1.84 -12.40
C GLN A 64 -5.97 2.77 -11.21
N LEU A 65 -4.71 2.94 -10.82
CA LEU A 65 -4.37 3.84 -9.73
C LEU A 65 -4.75 5.29 -10.06
N CYS A 66 -4.45 5.80 -11.26
CA CYS A 66 -4.87 7.14 -11.67
C CYS A 66 -6.39 7.34 -11.59
N ARG A 67 -7.20 6.33 -11.97
CA ARG A 67 -8.67 6.41 -11.84
C ARG A 67 -9.12 6.40 -10.38
N LEU A 68 -8.51 5.54 -9.56
CA LEU A 68 -8.80 5.50 -8.12
C LEU A 68 -8.44 6.81 -7.43
N LEU A 69 -7.32 7.45 -7.78
CA LEU A 69 -6.96 8.75 -7.24
C LEU A 69 -7.93 9.86 -7.65
N VAL A 70 -8.53 9.77 -8.84
CA VAL A 70 -9.63 10.67 -9.23
C VAL A 70 -10.87 10.42 -8.35
N LEU A 71 -11.25 9.16 -8.15
CA LEU A 71 -12.37 8.80 -7.26
C LEU A 71 -12.13 9.27 -5.82
N HIS A 72 -10.92 9.07 -5.31
CA HIS A 72 -10.50 9.57 -4.00
C HIS A 72 -10.74 11.08 -3.90
N ARG A 73 -10.19 11.86 -4.85
CA ARG A 73 -10.36 13.33 -4.87
C ARG A 73 -11.84 13.74 -4.89
N GLN A 74 -12.68 13.02 -5.63
CA GLN A 74 -14.13 13.28 -5.68
C GLN A 74 -14.80 13.01 -4.33
N ILE A 75 -14.48 11.90 -3.66
CA ILE A 75 -15.03 11.57 -2.34
C ILE A 75 -14.54 12.58 -1.30
N ALA A 76 -13.24 12.89 -1.28
CA ALA A 76 -12.66 13.85 -0.35
C ALA A 76 -13.30 15.25 -0.51
N ALA A 77 -13.54 15.69 -1.76
CA ALA A 77 -14.23 16.94 -2.03
C ALA A 77 -15.70 16.90 -1.59
N HIS A 78 -16.41 15.80 -1.84
CA HIS A 78 -17.79 15.61 -1.36
C HIS A 78 -17.88 15.74 0.17
N LEU A 79 -17.00 15.06 0.89
CA LEU A 79 -16.97 15.10 2.37
C LEU A 79 -16.53 16.47 2.91
N ALA A 80 -15.55 17.12 2.27
CA ALA A 80 -15.08 18.45 2.66
C ALA A 80 -16.19 19.51 2.52
N ASN A 81 -17.06 19.37 1.50
CA ASN A 81 -18.19 20.28 1.25
C ASN A 81 -19.43 19.96 2.11
N GLY A 82 -19.29 19.18 3.18
CA GLY A 82 -20.40 18.83 4.07
C GLY A 82 -21.35 17.78 3.49
N GLY A 83 -20.92 17.03 2.48
CA GLY A 83 -21.69 15.94 1.90
C GLY A 83 -22.04 14.87 2.94
N ALA A 84 -23.21 14.26 2.78
CA ALA A 84 -23.65 13.16 3.63
C ALA A 84 -22.72 11.93 3.51
N PRO A 85 -22.67 11.04 4.53
CA PRO A 85 -21.95 9.78 4.45
C PRO A 85 -22.34 8.99 3.19
N LEU A 86 -21.36 8.33 2.55
CA LEU A 86 -21.60 7.67 1.26
C LEU A 86 -22.61 6.52 1.44
N PRO A 87 -23.75 6.54 0.75
CA PRO A 87 -24.78 5.52 0.93
C PRO A 87 -24.33 4.19 0.30
N PRO A 88 -24.54 3.05 0.97
CA PRO A 88 -24.30 1.75 0.37
C PRO A 88 -25.43 1.37 -0.60
N THR A 89 -25.15 0.48 -1.54
CA THR A 89 -26.22 -0.12 -2.35
C THR A 89 -27.16 -0.95 -1.50
N GLN A 90 -28.47 -0.77 -1.72
CA GLN A 90 -29.50 -1.55 -1.03
C GLN A 90 -29.61 -2.97 -1.62
N LEU A 91 -29.86 -3.95 -0.74
CA LEU A 91 -30.19 -5.32 -1.12
C LEU A 91 -31.35 -5.34 -2.12
N PRO A 92 -31.21 -5.99 -3.30
CA PRO A 92 -32.36 -6.38 -4.08
C PRO A 92 -33.26 -7.33 -3.26
N PRO A 93 -34.55 -7.43 -3.59
CA PRO A 93 -35.43 -8.43 -3.03
C PRO A 93 -34.88 -9.86 -3.24
N PRO A 94 -35.18 -10.80 -2.32
CA PRO A 94 -34.82 -12.21 -2.48
C PRO A 94 -35.27 -12.74 -3.85
N GLY A 95 -34.36 -13.38 -4.59
CA GLY A 95 -34.64 -13.94 -5.92
C GLY A 95 -34.30 -13.04 -7.11
N SER A 96 -33.90 -11.79 -6.89
CA SER A 96 -33.38 -10.92 -7.96
C SER A 96 -31.88 -11.14 -8.19
N THR A 97 -31.47 -11.35 -9.44
CA THR A 97 -30.06 -11.38 -9.82
C THR A 97 -29.49 -9.98 -9.77
N MET A 98 -28.41 -9.79 -9.02
CA MET A 98 -27.70 -8.51 -8.94
C MET A 98 -27.03 -8.21 -10.27
N THR A 99 -27.24 -7.00 -10.80
CA THR A 99 -26.56 -6.50 -11.98
C THR A 99 -25.73 -5.27 -11.61
N TYR A 100 -24.74 -4.93 -12.43
CA TYR A 100 -23.94 -3.70 -12.28
C TYR A 100 -24.79 -2.43 -12.19
N GLN A 101 -26.01 -2.45 -12.74
CA GLN A 101 -26.93 -1.31 -12.72
C GLN A 101 -27.51 -1.04 -11.33
N ASN A 102 -27.50 -2.03 -10.44
CA ASN A 102 -28.03 -1.88 -9.09
C ASN A 102 -27.06 -1.14 -8.14
N LEU A 103 -25.78 -1.01 -8.51
CA LEU A 103 -24.78 -0.34 -7.69
C LEU A 103 -25.01 1.17 -7.67
N ASN A 104 -24.81 1.79 -6.50
CA ASN A 104 -24.74 3.24 -6.38
C ASN A 104 -23.54 3.80 -7.16
N ASP A 105 -23.55 5.10 -7.41
CA ASP A 105 -22.57 5.72 -8.30
C ASP A 105 -21.12 5.62 -7.77
N TRP A 106 -20.91 5.67 -6.45
CA TRP A 106 -19.57 5.52 -5.85
C TRP A 106 -19.03 4.09 -6.01
N GLU A 107 -19.85 3.09 -5.71
CA GLU A 107 -19.48 1.67 -5.89
C GLU A 107 -19.28 1.33 -7.38
N ARG A 108 -20.09 1.92 -8.26
CA ARG A 108 -19.91 1.79 -9.71
C ARG A 108 -18.60 2.42 -10.15
N HIS A 109 -18.30 3.65 -9.73
CA HIS A 109 -17.02 4.30 -10.03
C HIS A 109 -15.83 3.52 -9.49
N LEU A 110 -15.94 2.92 -8.30
CA LEU A 110 -14.90 2.05 -7.76
C LEU A 110 -14.62 0.86 -8.69
N LEU A 111 -15.64 0.11 -9.09
CA LEU A 111 -15.49 -1.01 -10.03
C LEU A 111 -14.95 -0.57 -11.39
N TRP A 112 -15.42 0.56 -11.90
CA TRP A 112 -14.93 1.12 -13.16
C TRP A 112 -13.45 1.56 -13.09
N SER A 113 -13.00 1.99 -11.90
CA SER A 113 -11.62 2.41 -11.70
C SER A 113 -10.65 1.23 -11.75
N VAL A 114 -11.07 0.04 -11.29
CA VAL A 114 -10.26 -1.18 -11.28
C VAL A 114 -10.45 -2.08 -12.52
N ALA A 115 -11.52 -1.90 -13.28
CA ALA A 115 -11.79 -2.68 -14.48
C ALA A 115 -10.77 -2.40 -15.61
N ASP A 116 -10.27 -3.46 -16.26
CA ASP A 116 -9.42 -3.31 -17.44
C ASP A 116 -9.59 -4.42 -18.50
N LYS A 117 -9.70 -3.99 -19.77
CA LYS A 117 -9.21 -4.58 -21.05
C LYS A 117 -9.96 -4.03 -22.27
N ALA A 118 -11.13 -3.44 -22.09
CA ALA A 118 -11.97 -2.98 -23.22
C ALA A 118 -11.39 -1.78 -23.99
N TYR A 119 -10.47 -0.99 -23.41
CA TYR A 119 -9.92 0.23 -24.03
C TYR A 119 -8.56 0.03 -24.74
N LEU A 120 -7.97 -1.16 -24.67
CA LEU A 120 -6.75 -1.49 -25.42
C LEU A 120 -7.02 -1.81 -26.89
N ALA A 121 -8.28 -1.99 -27.29
CA ALA A 121 -8.65 -2.35 -28.65
C ALA A 121 -8.63 -1.16 -29.63
N ASP A 122 -8.63 0.09 -29.15
CA ASP A 122 -8.64 1.29 -29.99
C ASP A 122 -7.60 2.34 -29.54
N ARG A 123 -6.80 2.83 -30.49
CA ARG A 123 -5.72 3.79 -30.27
C ARG A 123 -6.27 5.17 -29.90
N GLU A 124 -7.41 5.58 -30.47
CA GLU A 124 -8.08 6.85 -30.13
C GLU A 124 -8.65 6.81 -28.72
N SER A 125 -9.15 5.65 -28.28
CA SER A 125 -9.58 5.44 -26.90
C SER A 125 -8.43 5.54 -25.89
N TYR A 126 -7.18 5.26 -26.29
CA TYR A 126 -6.06 5.25 -25.35
C TYR A 126 -5.54 6.63 -25.00
N GLU A 127 -5.47 7.57 -25.95
CA GLU A 127 -5.08 8.95 -25.64
C GLU A 127 -6.07 9.64 -24.70
N ALA A 128 -7.35 9.28 -24.80
CA ALA A 128 -8.37 9.72 -23.85
C ALA A 128 -8.17 9.11 -22.45
N VAL A 129 -7.72 7.85 -22.36
CA VAL A 129 -7.48 7.17 -21.09
C VAL A 129 -6.17 7.59 -20.43
N LEU A 130 -5.08 7.71 -21.19
CA LEU A 130 -3.78 8.17 -20.72
C LEU A 130 -3.47 9.54 -21.31
N ASN A 131 -4.24 10.54 -20.91
CA ASN A 131 -4.03 11.93 -21.30
C ASN A 131 -2.68 12.47 -20.79
N ASP A 132 -2.27 13.65 -21.29
CA ASP A 132 -0.95 14.23 -20.98
C ASP A 132 -0.75 14.41 -19.45
N GLU A 133 -1.78 14.84 -18.73
CA GLU A 133 -1.75 15.00 -17.26
C GLU A 133 -1.43 13.68 -16.54
N ARG A 134 -2.11 12.58 -16.91
CA ARG A 134 -1.88 11.26 -16.32
C ARG A 134 -0.49 10.71 -16.64
N VAL A 135 0.05 11.02 -17.82
CA VAL A 135 1.45 10.67 -18.13
C VAL A 135 2.38 11.36 -17.13
N TYR A 136 2.23 12.67 -16.90
CA TYR A 136 3.07 13.39 -15.95
C TYR A 136 2.87 12.92 -14.50
N ASP A 137 1.65 12.59 -14.09
CA ASP A 137 1.39 12.00 -12.77
C ASP A 137 2.16 10.68 -12.58
N ILE A 138 2.18 9.80 -13.59
CA ILE A 138 2.92 8.53 -13.55
C ILE A 138 4.43 8.78 -13.54
N LEU A 139 4.93 9.73 -14.34
CA LEU A 139 6.35 10.09 -14.32
C LEU A 139 6.78 10.62 -12.95
N ALA A 140 5.97 11.48 -12.33
CA ALA A 140 6.23 11.99 -10.98
C ALA A 140 6.21 10.86 -9.95
N ARG A 141 5.26 9.92 -10.05
CA ARG A 141 5.18 8.73 -9.20
C ARG A 141 6.39 7.83 -9.36
N TRP A 142 6.79 7.53 -10.58
CA TRP A 142 7.98 6.73 -10.91
C TRP A 142 9.23 7.28 -10.23
N GLN A 143 9.43 8.61 -10.29
CA GLN A 143 10.55 9.26 -9.62
C GLN A 143 10.39 9.28 -8.09
N GLY A 144 9.18 9.57 -7.58
CA GLY A 144 8.92 9.63 -6.14
C GLY A 144 9.14 8.31 -5.41
N VAL A 145 8.79 7.18 -6.04
CA VAL A 145 8.98 5.82 -5.48
C VAL A 145 10.47 5.46 -5.32
N ARG A 146 11.39 6.15 -6.01
CA ARG A 146 12.84 5.90 -5.84
C ARG A 146 13.31 6.19 -4.43
N GLU A 147 12.69 7.13 -3.72
CA GLU A 147 12.99 7.37 -2.30
C GLU A 147 12.69 6.13 -1.45
N LEU A 148 11.59 5.40 -1.73
CA LEU A 148 11.32 4.12 -1.06
C LEU A 148 12.36 3.07 -1.39
N GLN A 149 12.85 3.02 -2.64
CA GLN A 149 13.90 2.09 -3.03
C GLN A 149 15.19 2.39 -2.27
N HIS A 150 15.55 3.67 -2.15
CA HIS A 150 16.72 4.07 -1.36
C HIS A 150 16.57 3.70 0.12
N VAL A 151 15.39 3.87 0.70
CA VAL A 151 15.14 3.44 2.09
C VAL A 151 15.22 1.93 2.22
N TRP A 152 14.61 1.17 1.31
CA TRP A 152 14.69 -0.30 1.28
C TRP A 152 16.13 -0.82 1.23
N LEU A 153 16.95 -0.22 0.36
CA LEU A 153 18.35 -0.61 0.15
C LEU A 153 19.29 -0.09 1.24
N SER A 154 18.85 0.85 2.08
CA SER A 154 19.72 1.47 3.09
C SER A 154 20.07 0.53 4.25
N LYS A 155 19.18 -0.42 4.56
CA LYS A 155 19.35 -1.35 5.68
C LYS A 155 18.62 -2.66 5.40
N GLU A 156 19.32 -3.78 5.61
CA GLU A 156 18.69 -5.10 5.67
C GLU A 156 17.81 -5.18 6.92
N THR A 157 16.55 -5.55 6.74
CA THR A 157 15.56 -5.60 7.83
C THR A 157 15.31 -7.03 8.28
N GLY A 158 15.48 -7.27 9.58
CA GLY A 158 15.17 -8.55 10.24
C GLY A 158 13.70 -8.66 10.68
N LYS A 159 13.39 -9.75 11.39
CA LYS A 159 12.07 -9.97 11.99
C LYS A 159 11.75 -8.92 13.05
N GLU A 160 12.74 -8.58 13.86
CA GLU A 160 12.67 -7.64 14.97
C GLU A 160 12.44 -6.19 14.53
N ASP A 161 12.71 -5.89 13.26
CA ASP A 161 12.53 -4.55 12.68
C ASP A 161 11.09 -4.31 12.20
N HIS A 162 10.21 -5.30 12.37
CA HIS A 162 8.83 -5.23 11.94
C HIS A 162 7.86 -5.36 13.12
N LEU A 163 6.77 -4.61 13.03
CA LEU A 163 5.69 -4.58 13.99
C LEU A 163 4.34 -4.71 13.26
N SER A 164 3.71 -5.89 13.37
CA SER A 164 2.39 -6.12 12.81
C SER A 164 1.28 -5.65 13.75
N VAL A 165 0.16 -5.21 13.17
CA VAL A 165 -1.07 -4.89 13.92
C VAL A 165 -1.67 -6.12 14.58
N SER A 166 -1.41 -7.31 14.02
CA SER A 166 -1.88 -8.62 14.53
C SER A 166 -1.15 -9.11 15.77
N PHE A 167 -0.35 -8.26 16.41
CA PHE A 167 0.36 -8.60 17.63
C PHE A 167 -0.56 -9.17 18.71
N THR A 168 -0.32 -10.42 19.10
CA THR A 168 -1.14 -11.20 20.04
C THR A 168 -0.61 -11.22 21.47
N GLY A 169 0.54 -10.57 21.72
CA GLY A 169 1.16 -10.51 23.03
C GLY A 169 0.49 -9.55 24.00
N GLN A 170 1.09 -9.38 25.18
CA GLN A 170 0.63 -8.42 26.18
C GLN A 170 0.93 -6.97 25.75
N ALA A 171 0.23 -6.00 26.33
CA ALA A 171 0.39 -4.58 25.98
C ALA A 171 1.83 -4.08 26.19
N GLU A 172 2.50 -4.53 27.25
CA GLU A 172 3.89 -4.24 27.55
C GLU A 172 4.83 -4.79 26.47
N GLN A 173 4.51 -5.97 25.92
CA GLN A 173 5.30 -6.58 24.84
C GLN A 173 5.14 -5.82 23.52
N LEU A 174 3.94 -5.29 23.24
CA LEU A 174 3.71 -4.43 22.08
C LEU A 174 4.51 -3.12 22.21
N ALA A 175 4.49 -2.51 23.40
CA ALA A 175 5.27 -1.32 23.71
C ALA A 175 6.77 -1.55 23.49
N HIS A 176 7.32 -2.63 24.04
CA HIS A 176 8.72 -2.98 23.85
C HIS A 176 9.06 -3.35 22.40
N ALA A 177 8.16 -3.99 21.67
CA ALA A 177 8.37 -4.25 20.24
C ALA A 177 8.44 -2.94 19.45
N PHE A 178 7.55 -1.99 19.74
CA PHE A 178 7.59 -0.66 19.14
C PHE A 178 8.87 0.12 19.47
N GLU A 179 9.28 0.13 20.74
CA GLU A 179 10.54 0.74 21.18
C GLU A 179 11.76 0.14 20.47
N ARG A 180 11.80 -1.19 20.25
CA ARG A 180 12.88 -1.86 19.50
C ARG A 180 12.96 -1.42 18.04
N VAL A 181 11.81 -1.28 17.36
CA VAL A 181 11.77 -0.75 15.99
C VAL A 181 12.31 0.68 15.96
N GLN A 182 11.94 1.51 16.93
CA GLN A 182 12.43 2.88 17.07
C GLN A 182 13.95 2.96 17.36
N GLN A 183 14.47 2.09 18.24
CA GLN A 183 15.90 2.05 18.57
C GLN A 183 16.75 1.63 17.35
N THR A 184 16.26 0.66 16.59
CA THR A 184 16.90 0.20 15.34
C THR A 184 17.08 1.33 14.32
N ALA A 185 16.20 2.35 14.34
CA ALA A 185 16.30 3.52 13.48
C ALA A 185 17.54 4.38 13.76
N ASN A 186 17.91 4.47 15.04
CA ASN A 186 18.95 5.36 15.54
C ASN A 186 20.35 4.72 15.55
N GLU A 187 20.43 3.41 15.33
CA GLU A 187 21.69 2.69 15.14
C GLU A 187 22.26 3.03 13.77
N ASP A 188 23.00 4.15 13.70
CA ASP A 188 23.83 4.52 12.56
C ASP A 188 24.96 3.49 12.41
N GLY A 189 24.98 2.79 11.28
CA GLY A 189 26.21 2.22 10.74
C GLY A 189 26.63 0.86 11.32
N GLU A 190 26.00 -0.20 10.83
CA GLU A 190 26.65 -1.37 10.23
C GLU A 190 25.52 -2.32 9.81
N SER A 191 25.63 -2.93 8.63
CA SER A 191 24.67 -3.97 8.26
C SER A 191 24.76 -5.10 9.29
N ARG A 192 23.65 -5.38 10.00
CA ARG A 192 23.58 -6.47 11.00
C ARG A 192 23.99 -7.83 10.41
N TYR A 193 23.94 -7.96 9.09
CA TYR A 193 24.31 -9.17 8.37
C TYR A 193 25.40 -8.89 7.32
N SER A 194 26.44 -9.73 7.30
CA SER A 194 27.63 -9.61 6.45
C SER A 194 27.37 -9.69 4.93
N ASN A 195 26.14 -10.00 4.53
CA ASN A 195 25.74 -10.19 3.13
C ASN A 195 25.32 -8.91 2.40
N ALA A 196 25.09 -7.78 3.11
CA ALA A 196 24.59 -6.54 2.50
C ALA A 196 25.50 -5.94 1.40
N VAL A 197 26.79 -6.28 1.39
CA VAL A 197 27.71 -5.86 0.32
C VAL A 197 27.26 -6.37 -1.06
N ARG A 198 26.46 -7.46 -1.12
CA ARG A 198 25.94 -8.03 -2.38
C ARG A 198 24.64 -7.38 -2.90
N TYR A 199 23.99 -6.52 -2.11
CA TYR A 199 22.65 -5.99 -2.39
C TYR A 199 22.63 -4.46 -2.44
N ALA A 200 23.62 -3.87 -3.11
CA ALA A 200 23.81 -2.41 -3.14
C ALA A 200 22.87 -1.68 -4.12
N SER A 201 22.21 -2.38 -5.05
CA SER A 201 21.34 -1.77 -6.07
C SER A 201 20.36 -2.78 -6.66
N PHE A 202 19.29 -2.24 -7.26
CA PHE A 202 18.38 -2.99 -8.11
C PHE A 202 18.82 -2.93 -9.58
N ASN A 203 18.64 -4.04 -10.29
CA ASN A 203 18.63 -4.04 -11.76
C ASN A 203 17.27 -3.55 -12.30
N ASP A 204 17.17 -3.28 -13.60
CA ASP A 204 15.97 -2.68 -14.21
C ASP A 204 14.70 -3.51 -14.00
N ALA A 205 14.82 -4.84 -14.04
CA ALA A 205 13.70 -5.75 -13.79
C ALA A 205 13.21 -5.66 -12.33
N GLN A 206 14.14 -5.59 -11.37
CA GLN A 206 13.85 -5.41 -9.95
C GLN A 206 13.22 -4.04 -9.67
N VAL A 207 13.70 -2.97 -10.32
CA VAL A 207 13.10 -1.63 -10.22
C VAL A 207 11.64 -1.66 -10.70
N GLY A 208 11.39 -2.28 -11.86
CA GLY A 208 10.05 -2.42 -12.42
C GLY A 208 9.11 -3.24 -11.54
N ARG A 209 9.61 -4.33 -10.95
CA ARG A 209 8.85 -5.18 -9.99
C ARG A 209 8.55 -4.43 -8.70
N PHE A 210 9.53 -3.77 -8.11
CA PHE A 210 9.37 -2.96 -6.90
C PHE A 210 8.28 -1.90 -7.11
N TYR A 211 8.36 -1.14 -8.19
CA TYR A 211 7.37 -0.12 -8.52
C TYR A 211 5.96 -0.70 -8.73
N ALA A 212 5.85 -1.82 -9.45
CA ALA A 212 4.56 -2.46 -9.67
C ALA A 212 3.95 -3.01 -8.37
N ALA A 213 4.76 -3.59 -7.48
CA ALA A 213 4.32 -4.06 -6.17
C ALA A 213 3.83 -2.89 -5.30
N THR A 214 4.59 -1.79 -5.23
CA THR A 214 4.18 -0.56 -4.51
C THR A 214 2.85 -0.02 -5.06
N THR A 215 2.73 0.08 -6.39
CA THR A 215 1.52 0.59 -7.06
C THR A 215 0.32 -0.30 -6.79
N ARG A 216 0.51 -1.63 -6.78
CA ARG A 216 -0.58 -2.57 -6.49
C ARG A 216 -1.02 -2.52 -5.04
N ILE A 217 -0.09 -2.41 -4.08
CA ILE A 217 -0.44 -2.19 -2.66
C ILE A 217 -1.17 -0.86 -2.49
N TRP A 218 -0.76 0.20 -3.20
CA TRP A 218 -1.47 1.47 -3.19
C TRP A 218 -2.92 1.31 -3.67
N ILE A 219 -3.14 0.65 -4.82
CA ILE A 219 -4.50 0.37 -5.31
C ILE A 219 -5.35 -0.36 -4.27
N MET A 220 -4.80 -1.38 -3.62
CA MET A 220 -5.52 -2.12 -2.59
C MET A 220 -5.92 -1.23 -1.42
N ASN A 221 -5.05 -0.29 -1.03
CA ASN A 221 -5.36 0.67 0.02
C ASN A 221 -6.35 1.75 -0.41
N GLU A 222 -6.33 2.20 -1.67
CA GLU A 222 -7.37 3.09 -2.19
C GLU A 222 -8.75 2.40 -2.20
N ILE A 223 -8.80 1.12 -2.58
CA ILE A 223 -10.03 0.34 -2.50
C ILE A 223 -10.51 0.28 -1.05
N ARG A 224 -9.64 -0.09 -0.10
CA ARG A 224 -9.98 -0.10 1.34
C ARG A 224 -10.44 1.27 1.83
N TRP A 225 -9.76 2.35 1.42
CA TRP A 225 -10.08 3.71 1.80
C TRP A 225 -11.48 4.13 1.36
N VAL A 226 -11.84 3.88 0.09
CA VAL A 226 -13.18 4.16 -0.45
C VAL A 226 -14.23 3.38 0.33
N LEU A 227 -13.95 2.11 0.58
CA LEU A 227 -14.83 1.18 1.28
C LEU A 227 -15.05 1.53 2.76
N ALA A 228 -14.04 2.08 3.44
CA ALA A 228 -14.15 2.57 4.81
C ALA A 228 -15.11 3.78 4.94
N HIS A 229 -15.32 4.53 3.85
CA HIS A 229 -16.22 5.68 3.80
C HIS A 229 -17.68 5.35 3.46
N LEU A 230 -17.96 4.11 3.03
CA LEU A 230 -19.33 3.65 2.76
C LEU A 230 -20.07 3.30 4.04
N SER A 231 -21.31 3.77 4.15
CA SER A 231 -22.15 3.66 5.34
C SER A 231 -22.94 2.35 5.39
N TYR A 232 -22.26 1.20 5.40
CA TYR A 232 -22.94 -0.09 5.51
C TYR A 232 -23.55 -0.31 6.90
N PRO A 233 -24.83 -0.74 6.99
CA PRO A 233 -25.38 -1.28 8.22
C PRO A 233 -24.58 -2.52 8.63
N GLN A 234 -24.30 -2.69 9.93
CA GLN A 234 -23.47 -3.78 10.48
C GLN A 234 -23.89 -5.20 10.05
N ARG A 235 -25.12 -5.39 9.55
CA ARG A 235 -25.66 -6.70 9.13
C ARG A 235 -25.50 -7.00 7.63
N LEU A 236 -25.03 -6.06 6.80
CA LEU A 236 -25.05 -6.17 5.32
C LEU A 236 -23.67 -6.37 4.67
N CYS A 237 -22.74 -7.08 5.30
CA CYS A 237 -21.38 -7.29 4.78
C CYS A 237 -21.27 -8.05 3.44
N ARG A 238 -22.33 -8.72 2.98
CA ARG A 238 -22.27 -9.53 1.74
C ARG A 238 -22.01 -8.70 0.47
N TYR A 239 -22.54 -7.49 0.36
CA TYR A 239 -22.29 -6.65 -0.83
C TYR A 239 -20.86 -6.15 -0.88
N HIS A 240 -20.38 -5.73 0.28
CA HIS A 240 -19.01 -5.34 0.47
C HIS A 240 -18.04 -6.46 0.06
N THR A 241 -18.39 -7.70 0.43
CA THR A 241 -17.67 -8.92 0.01
C THR A 241 -17.53 -9.00 -1.49
N MET A 242 -18.67 -8.99 -2.16
CA MET A 242 -18.73 -9.16 -3.60
C MET A 242 -17.97 -8.04 -4.30
N LEU A 243 -18.12 -6.80 -3.83
CA LEU A 243 -17.45 -5.64 -4.42
C LEU A 243 -15.93 -5.76 -4.33
N VAL A 244 -15.40 -6.11 -3.16
CA VAL A 244 -13.96 -6.33 -2.98
C VAL A 244 -13.47 -7.51 -3.81
N GLU A 245 -14.16 -8.64 -3.79
CA GLU A 245 -13.79 -9.81 -4.58
C GLU A 245 -13.77 -9.50 -6.07
N LEU A 246 -14.76 -8.74 -6.58
CA LEU A 246 -14.78 -8.27 -7.96
C LEU A 246 -13.56 -7.38 -8.24
N CYS A 247 -13.26 -6.40 -7.39
CA CYS A 247 -12.06 -5.56 -7.56
C CYS A 247 -10.78 -6.41 -7.60
N MET A 248 -10.62 -7.33 -6.66
CA MET A 248 -9.42 -8.18 -6.57
C MET A 248 -9.29 -9.12 -7.76
N ASN A 249 -10.40 -9.69 -8.25
CA ASN A 249 -10.40 -10.54 -9.45
C ASN A 249 -9.99 -9.73 -10.69
N ARG A 250 -10.47 -8.49 -10.85
CA ARG A 250 -10.06 -7.59 -11.95
C ARG A 250 -8.58 -7.26 -11.91
N LEU A 251 -8.04 -6.97 -10.74
CA LEU A 251 -6.60 -6.75 -10.58
C LEU A 251 -5.79 -8.01 -10.88
N GLN A 252 -6.33 -9.19 -10.56
CA GLN A 252 -5.66 -10.45 -10.84
C GLN A 252 -5.49 -10.69 -12.36
N GLU A 253 -6.42 -10.22 -13.20
CA GLU A 253 -6.35 -10.33 -14.67
C GLU A 253 -5.13 -9.61 -15.30
N GLN A 254 -4.46 -8.74 -14.53
CA GLN A 254 -3.26 -7.96 -14.92
C GLN A 254 -1.96 -8.55 -14.34
N THR A 255 -2.06 -9.55 -13.47
CA THR A 255 -0.91 -10.27 -12.90
C THR A 255 -0.23 -11.10 -13.98
N LYS A 256 1.09 -10.96 -14.16
CA LYS A 256 1.85 -11.71 -15.18
C LYS A 256 2.53 -12.95 -14.61
N THR A 257 3.15 -12.79 -13.44
CA THR A 257 3.93 -13.81 -12.72
C THR A 257 3.28 -14.00 -11.35
N PRO A 258 2.25 -14.86 -11.24
CA PRO A 258 1.34 -14.82 -10.10
C PRO A 258 1.99 -15.16 -8.76
N LEU A 259 2.92 -16.11 -8.71
CA LEU A 259 3.62 -16.41 -7.46
C LEU A 259 4.51 -15.24 -7.06
N LEU A 260 5.37 -14.79 -7.98
CA LEU A 260 6.33 -13.72 -7.72
C LEU A 260 5.66 -12.40 -7.37
N ASP A 261 4.60 -12.01 -8.10
CA ASP A 261 3.86 -10.78 -7.84
C ASP A 261 3.26 -10.79 -6.42
N HIS A 262 2.77 -11.94 -5.94
CA HIS A 262 2.23 -12.03 -4.58
C HIS A 262 3.31 -11.99 -3.50
N LEU A 263 4.48 -12.61 -3.73
CA LEU A 263 5.63 -12.50 -2.84
C LEU A 263 6.16 -11.06 -2.76
N ASP A 264 6.29 -10.39 -3.90
CA ASP A 264 6.71 -8.99 -4.01
C ASP A 264 5.74 -8.07 -3.26
N MET A 265 4.43 -8.28 -3.44
CA MET A 265 3.39 -7.54 -2.72
C MET A 265 3.45 -7.76 -1.21
N LEU A 266 3.60 -8.99 -0.74
CA LEU A 266 3.66 -9.30 0.68
C LEU A 266 4.90 -8.67 1.34
N SER A 267 6.04 -8.73 0.65
CA SER A 267 7.28 -8.10 1.09
C SER A 267 7.14 -6.57 1.13
N MET A 268 6.59 -5.97 0.07
CA MET A 268 6.30 -4.53 0.01
C MET A 268 5.28 -4.09 1.07
N TYR A 269 4.25 -4.90 1.34
CA TYR A 269 3.27 -4.60 2.40
C TYR A 269 3.94 -4.59 3.78
N SER A 270 4.73 -5.63 4.08
CA SER A 270 5.50 -5.72 5.32
C SER A 270 6.41 -4.50 5.46
N PHE A 271 7.09 -4.13 4.39
CA PHE A 271 7.95 -2.94 4.37
C PHE A 271 7.20 -1.67 4.75
N LEU A 272 6.12 -1.37 4.04
CA LEU A 272 5.44 -0.09 4.16
C LEU A 272 4.74 0.01 5.52
N TYR A 273 4.04 -1.04 5.94
CA TYR A 273 3.10 -0.94 7.05
C TYR A 273 3.56 -1.62 8.33
N GLN A 274 4.52 -2.53 8.27
CA GLN A 274 5.08 -3.16 9.47
C GLN A 274 6.49 -2.67 9.79
N HIS A 275 7.21 -2.06 8.84
CA HIS A 275 8.51 -1.47 9.11
C HIS A 275 8.47 0.06 9.06
N LEU A 276 8.23 0.62 7.88
CA LEU A 276 8.33 2.07 7.62
C LEU A 276 7.31 2.89 8.40
N LEU A 277 6.04 2.44 8.44
CA LEU A 277 5.00 3.12 9.22
C LEU A 277 5.36 3.16 10.72
N PRO A 278 5.59 2.04 11.42
CA PRO A 278 6.00 2.07 12.83
C PRO A 278 7.21 2.96 13.08
N LEU A 279 8.20 2.94 12.18
CA LEU A 279 9.40 3.77 12.27
C LEU A 279 9.09 5.27 12.34
N HIS A 280 8.09 5.72 11.59
CA HIS A 280 7.75 7.14 11.46
C HIS A 280 6.46 7.56 12.20
N LEU A 281 5.81 6.64 12.89
CA LEU A 281 4.65 6.92 13.74
C LEU A 281 4.86 8.00 14.82
N PRO A 282 6.06 8.20 15.41
CA PRO A 282 6.26 9.28 16.37
C PRO A 282 5.89 10.68 15.84
N ALA A 283 5.95 10.90 14.52
CA ALA A 283 5.48 12.13 13.89
C ALA A 283 3.97 12.40 14.07
N LEU A 284 3.22 11.33 14.37
CA LEU A 284 1.78 11.33 14.59
C LEU A 284 1.39 11.21 16.07
N ALA A 285 2.35 11.07 16.99
CA ALA A 285 2.07 10.93 18.41
C ALA A 285 1.61 12.25 19.06
N ASP A 286 0.92 12.12 20.20
CA ASP A 286 0.52 13.19 21.12
C ASP A 286 -0.30 14.34 20.49
N GLN A 287 -0.94 14.09 19.35
CA GLN A 287 -1.89 15.04 18.78
C GLN A 287 -3.21 15.04 19.57
N CYS A 288 -4.01 16.09 19.36
CA CYS A 288 -5.35 16.20 19.93
C CYS A 288 -6.17 14.93 19.66
N SER A 289 -6.99 14.49 20.61
CA SER A 289 -7.85 13.30 20.49
C SER A 289 -8.78 13.31 19.26
N SER A 290 -9.13 14.47 18.71
CA SER A 290 -9.86 14.58 17.44
C SER A 290 -9.09 14.09 16.22
N LYS A 291 -7.79 13.82 16.36
CA LYS A 291 -6.91 13.25 15.33
C LYS A 291 -6.85 11.73 15.39
N LEU A 292 -7.47 11.10 16.39
CA LEU A 292 -7.72 9.66 16.34
C LEU A 292 -8.56 9.32 15.08
N PRO A 293 -8.32 8.17 14.42
CA PRO A 293 -7.46 7.08 14.86
C PRO A 293 -5.97 7.22 14.48
N LEU A 294 -5.53 8.36 13.91
CA LEU A 294 -4.14 8.58 13.43
C LEU A 294 -3.26 9.32 14.45
N THR A 295 -3.49 9.10 15.74
CA THR A 295 -2.64 9.59 16.83
C THR A 295 -2.67 8.58 17.98
N TYR A 296 -1.68 8.65 18.85
CA TYR A 296 -1.59 7.84 20.06
C TYR A 296 -0.75 8.58 21.11
N SER A 297 -0.68 8.05 22.33
CA SER A 297 0.19 8.61 23.38
C SER A 297 1.60 8.07 23.23
N SER A 298 2.62 8.93 23.14
CA SER A 298 4.03 8.50 23.12
C SER A 298 4.49 7.91 24.46
N ASP A 299 3.84 8.31 25.56
CA ASP A 299 4.07 7.76 26.89
C ASP A 299 3.39 6.39 27.04
N VAL A 300 3.95 5.39 26.34
CA VAL A 300 3.43 4.02 26.37
C VAL A 300 3.64 3.38 27.75
N ASN A 301 4.61 3.84 28.53
CA ASN A 301 4.99 3.20 29.80
C ASN A 301 4.10 3.60 30.99
N ASN A 302 3.50 4.78 30.99
CA ASN A 302 2.64 5.26 32.09
C ASN A 302 1.28 4.54 32.15
N ASN A 303 0.78 4.04 31.01
CA ASN A 303 -0.37 3.13 30.96
C ASN A 303 -0.28 2.21 29.74
N PRO A 304 0.51 1.11 29.82
CA PRO A 304 0.86 0.29 28.66
C PRO A 304 -0.37 -0.23 27.95
N ARG A 305 -1.41 -0.66 28.68
CA ARG A 305 -2.63 -1.20 28.08
C ARG A 305 -3.36 -0.19 27.19
N ARG A 306 -3.58 1.02 27.69
CA ARG A 306 -4.34 2.05 26.96
C ARG A 306 -3.53 2.61 25.81
N ALA A 307 -2.26 2.95 26.07
CA ALA A 307 -1.36 3.45 25.05
C ALA A 307 -1.15 2.43 23.93
N ALA A 308 -0.91 1.17 24.28
CA ALA A 308 -0.74 0.08 23.30
C ALA A 308 -2.02 -0.16 22.47
N SER A 309 -3.22 -0.03 23.06
CA SER A 309 -4.48 -0.15 22.31
C SER A 309 -4.63 0.95 21.26
N PHE A 310 -4.34 2.22 21.62
CA PHE A 310 -4.37 3.32 20.66
C PHE A 310 -3.21 3.28 19.66
N LEU A 311 -2.05 2.74 20.05
CA LEU A 311 -0.97 2.43 19.10
C LEU A 311 -1.43 1.38 18.08
N GLN A 312 -2.06 0.29 18.53
CA GLN A 312 -2.62 -0.75 17.64
C GLN A 312 -3.71 -0.17 16.72
N LEU A 313 -4.56 0.72 17.24
CA LEU A 313 -5.51 1.48 16.43
C LEU A 313 -4.81 2.32 15.36
N CYS A 314 -3.75 3.01 15.75
CA CYS A 314 -2.98 3.89 14.86
C CYS A 314 -2.27 3.10 13.76
N LEU A 315 -1.73 1.91 14.07
CA LEU A 315 -1.18 0.99 13.09
C LEU A 315 -2.23 0.54 12.07
N LEU A 316 -3.41 0.11 12.53
CA LEU A 316 -4.52 -0.28 11.65
C LEU A 316 -5.00 0.89 10.78
N ALA A 317 -5.07 2.08 11.36
CA ALA A 317 -5.45 3.30 10.67
C ALA A 317 -4.40 3.71 9.63
N GLY A 318 -3.12 3.59 9.95
CA GLY A 318 -2.04 3.81 9.00
C GLY A 318 -2.15 2.86 7.80
N GLN A 319 -2.40 1.57 8.04
CA GLN A 319 -2.64 0.58 6.98
C GLN A 319 -3.85 0.89 6.09
N THR A 320 -4.86 1.58 6.61
CA THR A 320 -6.13 1.82 5.92
C THR A 320 -6.18 3.19 5.23
N TYR A 321 -5.59 4.21 5.86
CA TYR A 321 -5.73 5.61 5.46
C TYR A 321 -4.45 6.23 4.91
N LEU A 322 -3.26 5.77 5.32
CA LEU A 322 -2.00 6.28 4.79
C LEU A 322 -1.63 5.50 3.54
N GLN A 323 -1.48 6.23 2.44
CA GLN A 323 -1.03 5.71 1.16
C GLN A 323 0.51 5.72 1.10
N PRO A 324 1.14 4.97 0.17
CA PRO A 324 2.59 4.97 0.06
C PRO A 324 3.24 6.37 -0.05
N PRO A 325 2.68 7.36 -0.78
CA PRO A 325 3.22 8.73 -0.76
C PRO A 325 3.22 9.39 0.62
N ASP A 326 2.20 9.12 1.45
CA ASP A 326 2.12 9.68 2.81
C ASP A 326 3.24 9.11 3.68
N LEU A 327 3.55 7.81 3.52
CA LEU A 327 4.66 7.17 4.22
C LEU A 327 6.03 7.71 3.76
N ILE A 328 6.20 7.97 2.46
CA ILE A 328 7.39 8.63 1.92
C ILE A 328 7.56 10.02 2.53
N GLU A 329 6.48 10.79 2.56
CA GLU A 329 6.49 12.14 3.12
C GLU A 329 6.84 12.12 4.60
N LEU A 330 6.24 11.21 5.38
CA LEU A 330 6.55 11.00 6.80
C LEU A 330 8.03 10.64 7.00
N ALA A 331 8.56 9.72 6.18
CA ALA A 331 9.97 9.32 6.24
C ALA A 331 10.93 10.49 5.96
N ILE A 332 10.66 11.25 4.89
CA ILE A 332 11.47 12.40 4.50
C ILE A 332 11.40 13.50 5.56
N ARG A 333 10.21 13.78 6.09
CA ARG A 333 10.02 14.79 7.15
C ARG A 333 10.75 14.40 8.41
N ASN A 334 10.60 13.15 8.87
CA ASN A 334 11.28 12.64 10.05
C ASN A 334 12.81 12.76 9.89
N LYS A 335 13.34 12.36 8.73
CA LYS A 335 14.77 12.51 8.41
C LYS A 335 15.24 13.97 8.44
N ARG A 336 14.39 14.91 7.99
CA ARG A 336 14.71 16.35 7.97
C ARG A 336 14.56 17.01 9.34
N SER A 337 13.61 16.60 10.18
CA SER A 337 13.41 17.17 11.51
C SER A 337 14.60 16.95 12.44
N HIS A 338 15.44 15.95 12.18
CA HIS A 338 16.71 15.76 12.89
C HIS A 338 17.78 16.82 12.57
N ARG A 339 17.55 17.70 11.59
CA ARG A 339 18.47 18.79 11.22
C ARG A 339 17.80 20.14 11.49
N ALA A 340 18.35 20.94 12.42
CA ALA A 340 17.94 22.34 12.54
C ALA A 340 18.19 23.07 11.20
N PRO A 341 17.31 23.98 10.73
CA PRO A 341 16.18 24.62 11.42
C PRO A 341 14.80 24.04 11.05
N PHE A 342 14.70 22.79 10.58
CA PHE A 342 13.44 22.29 10.01
C PHE A 342 12.33 22.09 11.07
N PRO A 343 11.06 22.39 10.71
CA PRO A 343 9.92 22.35 11.62
C PRO A 343 9.55 20.92 12.06
N SER A 344 8.62 20.85 13.03
CA SER A 344 8.03 19.61 13.58
C SER A 344 7.67 18.59 12.47
N PRO A 345 7.88 17.28 12.69
CA PRO A 345 7.68 16.21 11.68
C PRO A 345 6.23 15.98 11.24
N HIS A 346 5.26 16.79 11.70
CA HIS A 346 3.85 16.61 11.36
C HIS A 346 3.60 16.69 9.84
N PRO A 347 2.61 15.95 9.29
CA PRO A 347 2.22 16.03 7.88
C PRO A 347 1.80 17.45 7.46
N SER A 348 1.88 17.77 6.15
CA SER A 348 1.33 19.03 5.65
C SER A 348 -0.19 19.07 5.81
N GLN A 349 -0.76 20.29 5.81
CA GLN A 349 -2.22 20.44 5.79
C GLN A 349 -2.85 19.74 4.57
N SER A 350 -2.22 19.82 3.39
CA SER A 350 -2.71 19.09 2.20
C SER A 350 -2.74 17.57 2.40
N THR A 351 -1.76 17.01 3.11
CA THR A 351 -1.72 15.58 3.43
C THR A 351 -2.83 15.23 4.43
N LEU A 352 -3.02 16.05 5.47
CA LEU A 352 -4.10 15.87 6.45
C LEU A 352 -5.49 15.97 5.81
N ASP A 353 -5.66 16.86 4.84
CA ASP A 353 -6.89 17.03 4.08
C ASP A 353 -7.14 15.89 3.09
N HIS A 354 -6.09 15.13 2.72
CA HIS A 354 -6.20 13.99 1.84
C HIS A 354 -6.50 12.69 2.59
N ILE A 355 -5.78 12.41 3.69
CA ILE A 355 -5.89 11.14 4.43
C ILE A 355 -7.32 10.87 4.95
N GLN A 356 -8.03 11.93 5.38
CA GLN A 356 -9.39 11.94 5.94
C GLN A 356 -9.91 10.58 6.46
N PRO A 357 -9.69 10.25 7.74
CA PRO A 357 -10.36 9.13 8.37
C PRO A 357 -11.88 9.32 8.37
N SER A 358 -12.62 8.21 8.45
CA SER A 358 -14.08 8.20 8.39
C SER A 358 -14.69 9.15 9.44
N ARG A 359 -15.42 10.18 8.97
CA ARG A 359 -16.10 11.17 9.82
C ARG A 359 -17.46 10.69 10.34
N ILE A 360 -17.85 9.45 10.07
CA ILE A 360 -19.13 8.89 10.53
C ILE A 360 -19.20 8.90 12.06
N LEU A 361 -18.06 8.70 12.73
CA LEU A 361 -17.93 8.66 14.19
C LEU A 361 -16.70 9.47 14.63
N PRO A 362 -16.79 10.81 14.68
CA PRO A 362 -15.65 11.65 15.01
C PRO A 362 -15.25 11.49 16.47
N PHE A 363 -13.95 11.48 16.75
CA PHE A 363 -13.45 11.53 18.11
C PHE A 363 -13.59 12.95 18.68
N PRO A 364 -14.03 13.12 19.95
CA PRO A 364 -14.16 14.44 20.55
C PRO A 364 -12.78 15.11 20.70
N PRO A 365 -12.64 16.43 20.46
CA PRO A 365 -11.40 17.15 20.70
C PRO A 365 -11.14 17.34 22.20
N GLY A 366 -9.86 17.51 22.57
CA GLY A 366 -9.43 17.91 23.92
C GLY A 366 -9.55 16.82 25.00
N LEU A 367 -9.80 15.57 24.63
CA LEU A 367 -9.76 14.46 25.56
C LEU A 367 -8.32 13.99 25.76
N ASN A 368 -7.97 13.64 26.98
CA ASN A 368 -6.70 12.98 27.26
C ASN A 368 -6.74 11.57 26.66
N LEU A 369 -5.71 11.19 25.89
CA LEU A 369 -5.56 9.85 25.31
C LEU A 369 -5.31 8.78 26.39
N LEU A 370 -4.80 9.19 27.55
CA LEU A 370 -4.61 8.38 28.76
C LEU A 370 -5.47 8.92 29.91
N PRO A 371 -6.82 8.92 29.79
CA PRO A 371 -7.66 9.60 30.76
C PRO A 371 -7.64 8.86 32.11
N SER A 372 -7.41 9.57 33.21
CA SER A 372 -7.51 8.99 34.55
C SER A 372 -8.95 8.56 34.91
N LEU A 373 -9.95 9.20 34.29
CA LEU A 373 -11.37 8.96 34.53
C LEU A 373 -11.94 7.86 33.62
N ALA A 374 -12.61 6.88 34.24
CA ALA A 374 -13.23 5.75 33.54
C ALA A 374 -14.22 6.12 32.41
N PRO A 375 -15.08 7.17 32.53
CA PRO A 375 -16.06 7.50 31.48
C PRO A 375 -15.42 7.97 30.17
N GLN A 376 -14.35 8.76 30.25
CA GLN A 376 -13.64 9.25 29.06
C GLN A 376 -12.95 8.10 28.33
N PHE A 377 -12.34 7.18 29.10
CA PHE A 377 -11.76 5.97 28.54
C PHE A 377 -12.80 5.13 27.79
N TYR A 378 -13.93 4.84 28.43
CA TYR A 378 -15.01 4.05 27.83
C TYR A 378 -15.53 4.66 26.52
N LEU A 379 -15.67 5.98 26.47
CA LEU A 379 -16.06 6.70 25.26
C LEU A 379 -15.03 6.53 24.14
N LEU A 380 -13.75 6.83 24.39
CA LEU A 380 -12.69 6.71 23.40
C LEU A 380 -12.50 5.26 22.91
N THR A 381 -12.59 4.29 23.81
CA THR A 381 -12.52 2.86 23.47
C THR A 381 -13.71 2.44 22.62
N THR A 382 -14.92 2.89 22.93
CA THR A 382 -16.13 2.55 22.16
C THR A 382 -16.04 3.11 20.74
N ILE A 383 -15.65 4.37 20.58
CA ILE A 383 -15.43 4.98 19.26
C ILE A 383 -14.27 4.28 18.55
N GLY A 384 -13.18 3.98 19.25
CA GLY A 384 -12.02 3.23 18.74
C GLY A 384 -12.41 1.88 18.15
N LEU A 385 -13.19 1.07 18.88
CA LEU A 385 -13.69 -0.21 18.41
C LEU A 385 -14.60 -0.07 17.18
N GLN A 386 -15.43 0.97 17.12
CA GLN A 386 -16.22 1.23 15.92
C GLN A 386 -15.35 1.57 14.70
N HIS A 387 -14.26 2.31 14.89
CA HIS A 387 -13.27 2.55 13.82
C HIS A 387 -12.54 1.26 13.42
N VAL A 388 -12.17 0.41 14.37
CA VAL A 388 -11.63 -0.94 14.08
C VAL A 388 -12.59 -1.71 13.19
N HIS A 389 -13.89 -1.74 13.51
CA HIS A 389 -14.89 -2.40 12.68
C HIS A 389 -15.01 -1.77 11.29
N ILE A 390 -14.95 -0.43 11.17
CA ILE A 390 -14.99 0.26 9.87
C ILE A 390 -13.77 -0.10 9.00
N MET A 391 -12.58 -0.13 9.58
CA MET A 391 -11.35 -0.42 8.87
C MET A 391 -11.26 -1.90 8.50
N GLN A 392 -11.53 -2.79 9.44
CA GLN A 392 -11.46 -4.21 9.16
C GLN A 392 -12.50 -4.63 8.11
N ARG A 393 -13.73 -4.07 8.11
CA ARG A 393 -14.76 -4.48 7.14
C ARG A 393 -14.35 -4.09 5.73
N SER A 394 -13.55 -3.03 5.60
CA SER A 394 -12.97 -2.56 4.34
C SER A 394 -11.87 -3.48 3.79
N SER A 395 -11.35 -4.41 4.61
CA SER A 395 -10.28 -5.34 4.23
C SER A 395 -10.80 -6.60 3.53
N VAL A 396 -9.97 -7.19 2.66
CA VAL A 396 -10.34 -8.31 1.78
C VAL A 396 -10.78 -9.57 2.52
N THR A 397 -10.19 -9.86 3.69
CA THR A 397 -10.41 -11.14 4.40
C THR A 397 -11.47 -11.08 5.50
N GLN A 398 -11.68 -9.94 6.19
CA GLN A 398 -12.63 -9.88 7.32
C GLN A 398 -14.04 -10.25 6.89
N ILE A 399 -14.37 -9.87 5.68
CA ILE A 399 -15.61 -10.06 4.99
C ILE A 399 -16.18 -11.50 5.10
N ARG A 400 -15.32 -12.53 5.25
CA ARG A 400 -15.72 -13.94 5.37
C ARG A 400 -15.83 -14.44 6.82
N LEU A 401 -15.39 -13.65 7.79
CA LEU A 401 -15.38 -13.98 9.20
C LEU A 401 -16.42 -13.12 9.92
N ASN A 402 -17.16 -13.69 10.87
CA ASN A 402 -18.06 -12.88 11.71
C ASN A 402 -17.25 -11.75 12.36
N PRO A 403 -17.80 -10.53 12.47
CA PRO A 403 -17.10 -9.45 13.16
C PRO A 403 -16.68 -9.95 14.53
N ILE A 404 -15.37 -9.88 14.81
CA ILE A 404 -14.83 -10.24 16.12
C ILE A 404 -15.59 -9.38 17.11
N THR A 405 -16.41 -10.00 17.95
CA THR A 405 -17.00 -9.30 19.08
C THR A 405 -15.87 -9.20 20.09
N PRO A 406 -15.30 -8.01 20.35
CA PRO A 406 -14.21 -7.90 21.31
C PRO A 406 -14.71 -8.47 22.65
N SER A 407 -14.10 -9.55 23.11
CA SER A 407 -14.22 -10.00 24.49
C SER A 407 -13.68 -8.89 25.38
N ASP A 408 -14.26 -8.77 26.59
CA ASP A 408 -14.03 -7.71 27.60
C ASP A 408 -12.95 -6.67 27.23
N PRO A 409 -13.35 -5.45 26.79
CA PRO A 409 -12.42 -4.39 26.38
C PRO A 409 -11.46 -3.92 27.49
N GLN A 410 -11.61 -4.44 28.71
CA GLN A 410 -10.72 -4.13 29.84
C GLN A 410 -9.58 -5.14 30.05
N ALA A 411 -9.67 -6.35 29.48
CA ALA A 411 -8.75 -7.45 29.82
C ALA A 411 -7.54 -7.57 28.87
N HIS A 412 -7.71 -7.29 27.57
CA HIS A 412 -6.68 -7.55 26.54
C HIS A 412 -6.62 -6.45 25.48
N LEU A 413 -5.52 -6.42 24.71
CA LEU A 413 -5.45 -5.67 23.44
C LEU A 413 -6.61 -6.09 22.53
N TRP A 414 -6.98 -5.26 21.55
CA TRP A 414 -8.17 -5.47 20.71
C TRP A 414 -8.08 -6.67 19.75
N ALA A 415 -7.04 -7.51 19.86
CA ALA A 415 -6.82 -8.72 19.07
C ALA A 415 -7.15 -8.51 17.58
N ILE A 416 -6.57 -7.45 17.00
CA ILE A 416 -6.90 -6.99 15.65
C ILE A 416 -6.11 -7.81 14.63
N PRO A 417 -6.72 -8.73 13.87
CA PRO A 417 -6.03 -9.43 12.78
C PRO A 417 -5.61 -8.46 11.65
N ASP A 418 -4.47 -8.77 11.03
CA ASP A 418 -4.02 -8.12 9.81
C ASP A 418 -4.60 -8.85 8.58
N PHE A 419 -5.84 -8.51 8.25
CA PHE A 419 -6.55 -9.18 7.16
C PHE A 419 -5.93 -8.99 5.77
N LEU A 420 -5.12 -7.95 5.58
CA LEU A 420 -4.45 -7.71 4.30
C LEU A 420 -3.19 -8.57 4.20
N GLU A 421 -2.38 -8.62 5.25
CA GLU A 421 -1.26 -9.56 5.35
C GLU A 421 -1.73 -11.00 5.11
N ASP A 422 -2.74 -11.45 5.86
CA ASP A 422 -3.33 -12.79 5.74
C ASP A 422 -3.78 -13.08 4.30
N TYR A 423 -4.35 -12.08 3.62
CA TYR A 423 -4.79 -12.22 2.24
C TYR A 423 -3.61 -12.43 1.29
N LEU A 424 -2.58 -11.59 1.42
CA LEU A 424 -1.39 -11.64 0.57
C LEU A 424 -0.62 -12.94 0.77
N GLU A 425 -0.47 -13.38 2.01
CA GLU A 425 0.15 -14.66 2.38
C GLU A 425 -0.63 -15.84 1.78
N LYS A 426 -1.94 -15.93 2.02
CA LYS A 426 -2.78 -17.00 1.46
C LYS A 426 -2.76 -17.03 -0.07
N ARG A 427 -2.64 -15.87 -0.73
CA ARG A 427 -2.50 -15.80 -2.18
C ARG A 427 -1.14 -16.32 -2.65
N ALA A 428 -0.06 -15.97 -1.98
CA ALA A 428 1.28 -16.49 -2.30
C ALA A 428 1.34 -18.01 -2.12
N ILE A 429 0.90 -18.51 -0.96
CA ILE A 429 0.84 -19.95 -0.66
C ILE A 429 -0.06 -20.68 -1.66
N GLY A 430 -1.28 -20.18 -1.91
CA GLY A 430 -2.20 -20.82 -2.86
C GLY A 430 -1.67 -20.87 -4.31
N GLN A 431 -0.91 -19.86 -4.75
CA GLN A 431 -0.27 -19.90 -6.08
C GLN A 431 0.90 -20.89 -6.13
N PHE A 432 1.62 -21.07 -5.03
CA PHE A 432 2.62 -22.13 -4.92
C PHE A 432 1.96 -23.51 -4.98
N ASP A 433 0.92 -23.73 -4.18
CA ASP A 433 0.22 -25.02 -4.05
C ASP A 433 -0.41 -25.52 -5.35
N THR A 434 -0.78 -24.63 -6.26
CA THR A 434 -1.34 -24.98 -7.58
C THR A 434 -0.41 -25.90 -8.40
N HIS A 435 0.89 -25.90 -8.08
CA HIS A 435 1.91 -26.68 -8.78
C HIS A 435 2.87 -27.41 -7.85
N ALA A 436 2.59 -27.44 -6.55
CA ALA A 436 3.46 -28.03 -5.54
C ALA A 436 3.39 -29.56 -5.59
N ASP A 437 4.49 -30.23 -5.25
CA ASP A 437 4.47 -31.68 -5.05
C ASP A 437 3.77 -32.03 -3.74
N HIS A 438 2.57 -32.59 -3.80
CA HIS A 438 1.77 -32.92 -2.62
C HIS A 438 2.33 -34.10 -1.79
N SER A 439 3.43 -34.74 -2.21
CA SER A 439 4.09 -35.79 -1.43
C SER A 439 4.99 -35.24 -0.31
N LYS A 440 5.37 -33.96 -0.37
CA LYS A 440 6.22 -33.30 0.64
C LYS A 440 5.41 -32.59 1.73
N GLN A 441 6.08 -32.14 2.79
CA GLN A 441 5.48 -31.37 3.89
C GLN A 441 4.69 -30.15 3.37
N ASP A 442 3.58 -29.81 4.01
CA ASP A 442 2.80 -28.60 3.66
C ASP A 442 3.64 -27.33 3.86
N ILE A 443 3.67 -26.46 2.85
CA ILE A 443 4.41 -25.19 2.87
C ILE A 443 3.98 -24.31 4.04
N SER A 444 2.71 -24.39 4.46
CA SER A 444 2.16 -23.61 5.57
C SER A 444 2.87 -23.88 6.89
N ASN A 445 3.42 -25.09 7.07
CA ASN A 445 4.12 -25.48 8.30
C ASN A 445 5.52 -24.87 8.42
N VAL A 446 6.14 -24.53 7.29
CA VAL A 446 7.51 -24.01 7.21
C VAL A 446 7.56 -22.53 6.79
N TRP A 447 6.43 -21.99 6.33
CA TRP A 447 6.32 -20.64 5.77
C TRP A 447 6.78 -19.56 6.73
N THR A 448 6.16 -19.46 7.92
CA THR A 448 6.41 -18.34 8.84
C THR A 448 7.88 -18.18 9.18
N LYS A 449 8.56 -19.28 9.53
CA LYS A 449 9.99 -19.26 9.88
C LYS A 449 10.84 -18.80 8.69
N ASN A 450 10.67 -19.42 7.53
CA ASN A 450 11.53 -19.19 6.38
C ASN A 450 11.26 -17.83 5.70
N TRP A 451 10.00 -17.42 5.64
CA TRP A 451 9.59 -16.16 5.01
C TRP A 451 10.14 -14.95 5.78
N GLU A 452 10.02 -14.96 7.10
CA GLU A 452 10.51 -13.85 7.95
C GLU A 452 12.02 -13.62 7.80
N GLU A 453 12.79 -14.69 7.57
CA GLU A 453 14.25 -14.62 7.42
C GLU A 453 14.69 -14.06 6.07
N ILE A 454 13.93 -14.28 4.97
CA ILE A 454 14.40 -13.94 3.62
C ILE A 454 13.51 -12.95 2.85
N ARG A 455 12.40 -12.46 3.44
CA ARG A 455 11.46 -11.56 2.76
C ARG A 455 12.12 -10.29 2.21
N TRP A 456 13.11 -9.73 2.91
CA TRP A 456 13.83 -8.53 2.47
C TRP A 456 14.66 -8.80 1.21
N SER A 457 15.18 -10.01 1.04
CA SER A 457 16.02 -10.35 -0.11
C SER A 457 15.23 -10.90 -1.32
N ILE A 458 13.89 -10.84 -1.30
CA ILE A 458 12.98 -11.38 -2.35
C ILE A 458 13.39 -10.96 -3.77
N TRP A 459 13.81 -9.71 -3.94
CA TRP A 459 14.17 -9.15 -5.24
C TRP A 459 15.36 -9.89 -5.88
N TRP A 460 16.25 -10.49 -5.09
CA TRP A 460 17.46 -11.14 -5.57
C TRP A 460 17.36 -12.66 -5.66
N TRP A 461 16.67 -13.33 -4.73
CA TRP A 461 16.53 -14.80 -4.80
C TRP A 461 15.37 -15.25 -5.68
N ALA A 462 14.29 -14.46 -5.76
CA ALA A 462 13.14 -14.73 -6.61
C ALA A 462 13.19 -13.84 -7.85
N ASP A 463 14.04 -14.20 -8.81
CA ASP A 463 14.16 -13.46 -10.08
C ASP A 463 13.11 -13.91 -11.12
N SER A 464 12.48 -15.08 -10.89
CA SER A 464 11.36 -15.59 -11.69
C SER A 464 10.44 -16.46 -10.83
N ASP A 465 9.23 -16.75 -11.32
CA ASP A 465 8.29 -17.68 -10.68
C ASP A 465 8.94 -19.06 -10.43
N ASP A 466 9.70 -19.57 -11.40
CA ASP A 466 10.38 -20.87 -11.27
C ASP A 466 11.44 -20.87 -10.17
N LYS A 467 12.23 -19.80 -10.08
CA LYS A 467 13.23 -19.65 -9.01
C LYS A 467 12.55 -19.51 -7.65
N ALA A 468 11.47 -18.74 -7.58
CA ALA A 468 10.68 -18.57 -6.37
C ALA A 468 10.14 -19.92 -5.88
N ARG A 469 9.50 -20.67 -6.79
CA ARG A 469 8.94 -22.00 -6.51
C ARG A 469 10.03 -22.99 -6.11
N ALA A 470 11.16 -23.04 -6.82
CA ALA A 470 12.27 -23.92 -6.47
C ALA A 470 12.92 -23.60 -5.11
N LYS A 471 12.85 -22.35 -4.65
CA LYS A 471 13.29 -21.97 -3.29
C LYS A 471 12.26 -22.42 -2.25
N MET A 472 10.98 -22.19 -2.49
CA MET A 472 9.90 -22.64 -1.61
C MET A 472 9.81 -24.16 -1.49
N GLU A 473 10.09 -24.90 -2.57
CA GLU A 473 10.18 -26.36 -2.54
C GLU A 473 11.31 -26.86 -1.62
N ARG A 474 12.45 -26.17 -1.61
CA ARG A 474 13.57 -26.50 -0.71
C ARG A 474 13.22 -26.29 0.76
N TRP A 475 12.40 -25.28 1.08
CA TRP A 475 11.93 -25.08 2.46
C TRP A 475 11.09 -26.24 2.99
N ARG A 476 10.47 -27.03 2.11
CA ARG A 476 9.67 -28.21 2.48
C ARG A 476 10.53 -29.47 2.68
N GLU A 477 11.81 -29.39 2.33
CA GLU A 477 12.80 -30.48 2.46
C GLU A 477 13.68 -30.33 3.71
N GLU A 478 13.81 -29.10 4.22
CA GLU A 478 14.53 -28.72 5.44
C GLU A 478 13.67 -28.90 6.70
#